data_AF-A0A1F2PMA1-F1
#
_entry.id   AF-A0A1F2PMA1-F1
#
_cell.length_a   1.000
_cell.length_b   1.000
_cell.length_c   1.000
_cell.angle_alpha   90.00
_cell.angle_beta   90.00
_cell.angle_gamma   90.00
#
_symmetry.space_group_name_H-M   'P 1'
#
loop_
_entity.id
_entity.type
_entity.pdbx_description
1 polymer ?
#
loop_
_entity_poly.entity_id
_entity_poly.type
_entity_poly.pdbx_seq_one_letter_code
_entity_poly.pdbx_strand_id
1 'polypeptide(L)'
;MKKIQTVKPVTQKQTHGAMWFKCQECGTRWRMWLEKGVEDPRFRRIYPEQHKTVPESIICQCGGSAEHVDWQKDLKFKNYKPILPHMNYFGMIDGNDFAEPIINRR
;
A
#
# COMPACT_ATOMS: atom_id res chain seq x y z
N MET A 1 32.32 6.34 26.73
CA MET A 1 31.80 5.16 26.01
C MET A 1 30.64 5.63 25.13
N LYS A 2 30.79 5.60 23.79
CA LYS A 2 29.72 5.97 22.86
C LYS A 2 28.74 4.79 22.73
N LYS A 3 27.47 4.99 23.10
CA LYS A 3 26.43 3.98 22.91
C LYS A 3 26.26 3.75 21.41
N ILE A 4 26.64 2.57 20.93
CA ILE A 4 26.33 2.11 19.58
C ILE A 4 24.83 1.83 19.58
N GLN A 5 24.06 2.72 18.96
CA GLN A 5 22.64 2.46 18.69
C GLN A 5 22.58 1.36 17.63
N THR A 6 22.11 0.18 18.03
CA THR A 6 21.74 -0.90 17.12
C THR A 6 20.56 -0.44 16.28
N VAL A 7 20.84 -0.05 15.03
CA VAL A 7 19.81 0.21 14.03
C VAL A 7 19.06 -1.10 13.80
N LYS A 8 17.81 -1.19 14.26
CA LYS A 8 16.94 -2.32 13.91
C LYS A 8 16.86 -2.36 12.38
N PRO A 9 17.15 -3.50 11.72
CA PRO A 9 16.97 -3.60 10.29
C PRO A 9 15.49 -3.30 10.00
N VAL A 10 15.23 -2.25 9.22
CA VAL A 10 13.88 -1.99 8.70
C VAL A 10 13.55 -3.21 7.86
N THR A 11 12.65 -4.07 8.35
CA THR A 11 12.15 -5.21 7.59
C THR A 11 11.58 -4.67 6.29
N GLN A 12 12.22 -5.03 5.18
CA GLN A 12 11.84 -4.54 3.86
C GLN A 12 10.38 -4.94 3.58
N LYS A 13 9.50 -3.94 3.45
CA LYS A 13 8.09 -4.18 3.12
C LYS A 13 7.98 -4.89 1.79
N GLN A 14 7.02 -5.80 1.69
CA GLN A 14 6.78 -6.59 0.50
C GLN A 14 5.40 -6.32 -0.07
N THR A 15 5.24 -6.47 -1.38
CA THR A 15 4.00 -6.29 -2.12
C THR A 15 3.65 -7.53 -2.93
N HIS A 16 2.36 -7.74 -3.12
CA HIS A 16 1.81 -8.81 -3.94
C HIS A 16 1.10 -8.32 -5.20
N GLY A 17 1.01 -7.01 -5.38
CA GLY A 17 0.23 -6.43 -6.46
C GLY A 17 0.13 -4.91 -6.37
N ALA A 18 -0.61 -4.32 -7.29
CA ALA A 18 -0.88 -2.89 -7.31
C ALA A 18 -2.22 -2.58 -7.97
N MET A 19 -2.88 -1.55 -7.47
CA MET A 19 -4.14 -1.01 -7.97
C MET A 19 -3.93 0.37 -8.59
N TRP A 20 -4.75 0.74 -9.58
CA TRP A 20 -4.70 2.05 -10.22
C TRP A 20 -5.68 3.03 -9.59
N PHE A 21 -5.20 4.17 -9.12
CA PHE A 21 -6.06 5.24 -8.61
C PHE A 21 -6.04 6.44 -9.54
N LYS A 22 -7.20 7.09 -9.69
CA LYS A 22 -7.32 8.35 -10.44
C LYS A 22 -8.08 9.37 -9.60
N CYS A 23 -7.50 10.56 -9.48
CA CYS A 23 -8.14 11.72 -8.87
C CYS A 23 -9.27 12.25 -9.77
N GLN A 24 -10.43 12.49 -9.18
CA GLN A 24 -11.61 12.97 -9.90
C GLN A 24 -11.56 14.47 -10.22
N GLU A 25 -10.70 15.22 -9.52
CA GLU A 25 -10.57 16.67 -9.64
C GLU A 25 -9.46 17.05 -10.62
N CYS A 26 -8.22 16.60 -10.40
CA CYS A 26 -7.09 16.95 -11.26
C CYS A 26 -6.77 15.91 -12.33
N GLY A 27 -7.45 14.75 -12.33
CA GLY A 27 -7.23 13.68 -13.29
C GLY A 27 -5.92 12.91 -13.12
N THR A 28 -5.06 13.28 -12.16
CA THR A 28 -3.80 12.58 -11.88
C THR A 28 -4.08 11.11 -11.61
N ARG A 29 -3.27 10.24 -12.23
CA ARG A 29 -3.40 8.79 -12.13
C ARG A 29 -2.10 8.17 -11.67
N TRP A 30 -2.17 7.27 -10.69
CA TRP A 30 -0.99 6.61 -10.13
C TRP A 30 -1.30 5.19 -9.66
N ARG A 31 -0.25 4.43 -9.37
CA ARG A 31 -0.38 3.10 -8.76
C ARG A 31 -0.24 3.19 -7.25
N MET A 32 -1.08 2.44 -6.56
CA MET A 32 -0.93 2.10 -5.16
C MET A 32 -0.53 0.63 -5.05
N TRP A 33 0.67 0.36 -4.55
CA TRP A 33 1.16 -1.00 -4.29
C TRP A 33 0.49 -1.56 -3.03
N LEU A 34 0.22 -2.86 -3.01
CA LEU A 34 -0.46 -3.51 -1.88
C LEU A 34 0.58 -4.17 -0.99
N GLU A 35 0.81 -3.67 0.23
CA GLU A 35 1.65 -4.36 1.21
C GLU A 35 1.07 -5.76 1.50
N LYS A 36 1.95 -6.74 1.76
CA LYS A 36 1.55 -8.07 2.19
C LYS A 36 0.54 -7.98 3.34
N GLY A 37 -0.64 -8.57 3.15
CA GLY A 37 -1.76 -8.52 4.10
C GLY A 37 -2.87 -7.54 3.73
N VAL A 38 -2.62 -6.60 2.82
CA VAL A 38 -3.64 -5.68 2.28
C VAL A 38 -4.27 -6.27 1.02
N GLU A 39 -5.59 -6.51 1.01
CA GLU A 39 -6.31 -7.12 -0.12
C GLU A 39 -5.64 -8.42 -0.62
N ASP A 40 -4.99 -9.16 0.28
CA ASP A 40 -4.24 -10.37 -0.04
C ASP A 40 -5.04 -11.62 0.36
N PRO A 41 -5.66 -12.33 -0.60
CA PRO A 41 -6.47 -13.51 -0.30
C PRO A 41 -5.65 -14.66 0.31
N ARG A 42 -4.35 -14.75 -0.01
CA ARG A 42 -3.48 -15.79 0.52
C ARG A 42 -3.15 -15.51 1.97
N PHE A 43 -2.89 -14.25 2.29
CA PHE A 43 -2.66 -13.81 3.66
C PHE A 43 -3.92 -13.96 4.50
N ARG A 44 -5.07 -13.49 4.00
CA ARG A 44 -6.37 -13.58 4.69
C ARG A 44 -6.74 -15.00 5.08
N ARG A 45 -6.41 -15.99 4.25
CA ARG A 45 -6.66 -17.41 4.54
C ARG A 45 -5.90 -17.92 5.77
N ILE A 46 -4.70 -17.38 6.01
CA ILE A 46 -3.81 -17.82 7.09
C ILE A 46 -3.99 -16.95 8.33
N TYR A 47 -4.20 -15.64 8.14
CA TYR A 47 -4.30 -14.62 9.19
C TYR A 47 -5.52 -13.72 8.94
N PRO A 48 -6.75 -14.23 9.13
CA PRO A 48 -7.97 -13.48 8.77
C PRO A 48 -8.12 -12.17 9.57
N GLU A 49 -7.80 -12.20 10.86
CA GLU A 49 -7.89 -11.03 11.76
C GLU A 49 -6.82 -9.96 11.50
N GLN A 50 -5.78 -10.29 10.74
CA GLN A 50 -4.69 -9.37 10.38
C GLN A 50 -4.81 -8.87 8.94
N HIS A 51 -5.78 -9.36 8.17
CA HIS A 51 -5.99 -8.88 6.80
C HIS A 51 -6.65 -7.51 6.82
N LYS A 52 -6.17 -6.59 5.98
CA LYS A 52 -6.77 -5.27 5.81
C LYS A 52 -7.31 -5.09 4.40
N THR A 53 -8.41 -4.37 4.28
CA THR A 53 -8.91 -3.88 2.99
C THR A 53 -8.36 -2.49 2.71
N VAL A 54 -8.36 -2.10 1.43
CA VAL A 54 -8.08 -0.71 1.05
C VAL A 54 -9.31 0.17 1.31
N PRO A 55 -9.13 1.47 1.60
CA PRO A 55 -10.25 2.42 1.61
C PRO A 55 -10.85 2.59 0.21
N GLU A 56 -12.14 2.92 0.14
CA GLU A 56 -12.86 3.14 -1.13
C GLU A 56 -12.32 4.34 -1.90
N SER A 57 -11.89 5.38 -1.18
CA SER A 57 -11.27 6.58 -1.74
C SER A 57 -10.03 7.00 -0.94
N ILE A 58 -9.10 7.69 -1.61
CA ILE A 58 -7.89 8.25 -1.01
C ILE A 58 -7.69 9.69 -1.43
N ILE A 59 -6.97 10.47 -0.63
CA ILE A 59 -6.71 11.88 -0.93
C ILE A 59 -5.56 12.01 -1.94
N CYS A 60 -5.82 12.72 -3.03
CA CYS A 60 -4.83 13.15 -3.99
C CYS A 60 -3.98 14.30 -3.43
N GLN A 61 -2.76 14.46 -3.94
CA GLN A 61 -1.88 15.57 -3.55
C GLN A 61 -2.43 16.95 -3.92
N CYS A 62 -3.37 17.05 -4.86
CA CYS A 62 -4.09 18.30 -5.14
C CYS A 62 -5.19 18.63 -4.11
N GLY A 63 -5.44 17.74 -3.14
CA GLY A 63 -6.53 17.85 -2.15
C GLY A 63 -7.84 17.18 -2.58
N GLY A 64 -7.93 16.70 -3.82
CA GLY A 64 -9.11 16.00 -4.35
C GLY A 64 -9.22 14.53 -3.94
N SER A 65 -10.37 13.91 -4.19
CA SER A 65 -10.62 12.48 -3.97
C SER A 65 -10.13 11.64 -5.16
N ALA A 66 -9.51 10.50 -4.88
CA ALA A 66 -9.12 9.53 -5.88
C ALA A 66 -9.69 8.15 -5.58
N GLU A 67 -10.13 7.49 -6.64
CA GLU A 67 -10.84 6.21 -6.58
C GLU A 67 -10.11 5.15 -7.41
N HIS A 68 -10.37 3.89 -7.11
CA HIS A 68 -9.84 2.77 -7.88
C HIS A 68 -10.48 2.71 -9.27
N VAL A 69 -9.64 2.67 -10.28
CA VAL A 69 -10.01 2.59 -11.70
C VAL A 69 -9.24 1.47 -12.38
N ASP A 70 -9.65 1.09 -13.60
CA ASP A 70 -8.91 0.11 -14.42
C ASP A 70 -8.65 -1.24 -13.71
N TRP A 71 -9.62 -1.77 -12.97
CA TRP A 71 -9.58 -3.04 -12.24
C TRP A 71 -8.93 -4.21 -13.03
N GLN A 72 -9.20 -4.28 -14.33
CA GLN A 72 -8.66 -5.28 -15.25
C GLN A 72 -7.15 -5.15 -15.52
N LYS A 73 -6.53 -4.02 -15.15
CA LYS A 73 -5.11 -3.72 -15.31
C LYS A 73 -4.34 -3.80 -13.98
N ASP A 74 -5.00 -4.20 -12.91
CA ASP A 74 -4.35 -4.40 -11.62
C ASP A 74 -3.28 -5.48 -11.72
N LEU A 75 -2.18 -5.26 -11.02
CA LEU A 75 -1.07 -6.21 -10.99
C LEU A 75 -1.31 -7.23 -9.88
N LYS A 76 -1.15 -8.52 -10.21
CA LYS A 76 -1.17 -9.62 -9.25
C LYS A 76 0.09 -10.46 -9.42
N PHE A 77 0.88 -10.59 -8.36
CA PHE A 77 2.14 -11.32 -8.39
C PHE A 77 2.02 -12.69 -7.76
N LYS A 78 2.62 -13.69 -8.43
CA LYS A 78 2.76 -15.04 -7.88
C LYS A 78 3.58 -15.06 -6.60
N ASN A 79 4.67 -14.29 -6.56
CA ASN A 79 5.54 -14.17 -5.37
C ASN A 79 5.54 -12.73 -4.85
N TYR A 80 5.80 -12.57 -3.55
CA TYR A 80 5.99 -11.25 -2.97
C TYR A 80 7.27 -10.59 -3.51
N LYS A 81 7.21 -9.28 -3.73
CA LYS A 81 8.32 -8.44 -4.20
C LYS A 81 8.58 -7.30 -3.23
N PRO A 82 9.79 -6.75 -3.12
CA PRO A 82 10.03 -5.60 -2.25
C PRO A 82 9.26 -4.36 -2.72
N ILE A 83 8.70 -3.60 -1.79
CA ILE A 83 8.23 -2.23 -2.04
C ILE A 83 9.45 -1.32 -2.00
N LEU A 84 9.64 -0.55 -3.08
CA LEU A 84 10.77 0.38 -3.19
C LEU A 84 10.43 1.73 -2.54
N PRO A 85 11.41 2.49 -2.03
CA PRO A 85 11.16 3.73 -1.29
C PRO A 85 10.34 4.81 -2.02
N HIS A 86 10.36 4.84 -3.34
CA HIS A 86 9.64 5.83 -4.16
C HIS A 86 8.22 5.40 -4.56
N MET A 87 7.78 4.22 -4.13
CA MET A 87 6.48 3.66 -4.49
C MET A 87 5.41 4.12 -3.52
N ASN A 88 4.25 4.57 -4.03
CA ASN A 88 3.06 4.81 -3.20
C ASN A 88 2.41 3.46 -2.87
N TYR A 89 2.02 3.23 -1.63
CA TYR A 89 1.50 1.93 -1.24
C TYR A 89 0.46 2.01 -0.13
N PHE A 90 -0.37 0.99 -0.03
CA PHE A 90 -1.23 0.78 1.13
C PHE A 90 -0.46 -0.02 2.18
N GLY A 91 -0.32 0.58 3.36
CA GLY A 91 0.48 0.06 4.45
C GLY A 91 -0.32 -0.63 5.54
N MET A 92 0.27 -1.67 6.12
CA MET A 92 -0.21 -2.28 7.36
C MET A 92 0.19 -1.41 8.55
N ILE A 93 -0.78 -0.73 9.17
CA ILE A 93 -0.59 0.03 10.42
C ILE A 93 -1.48 -0.57 11.50
N ASP A 94 -0.89 -0.98 12.62
CA ASP A 94 -1.62 -1.55 13.74
C ASP A 94 -2.62 -0.52 14.32
N GLY A 95 -3.82 -0.98 14.67
CA GLY A 95 -4.88 -0.14 15.24
C GLY A 95 -5.81 0.54 14.24
N ASN A 96 -5.49 0.57 12.94
CA ASN A 96 -6.43 1.03 11.92
C ASN A 96 -7.34 -0.13 11.45
N ASP A 97 -8.57 0.15 11.03
CA ASP A 97 -9.45 -0.87 10.42
C ASP A 97 -9.03 -1.14 8.96
N PHE A 98 -8.66 -0.08 8.24
CA PHE A 98 -8.23 -0.13 6.84
C PHE A 98 -6.71 -0.04 6.70
N ALA A 99 -6.21 -0.36 5.51
CA ALA A 99 -4.82 -0.11 5.14
C ALA A 99 -4.59 1.39 4.90
N GLU A 100 -3.46 1.91 5.38
CA GLU A 100 -3.15 3.34 5.30
C GLU A 100 -2.53 3.70 3.94
N PRO A 101 -3.03 4.70 3.21
CA PRO A 101 -2.39 5.18 1.99
C PRO A 101 -1.10 5.96 2.32
N ILE A 102 0.05 5.36 2.02
CA ILE A 102 1.37 6.00 2.16
C ILE A 102 1.79 6.56 0.81
N ILE A 103 1.66 7.88 0.68
CA ILE A 103 2.01 8.62 -0.54
C ILE A 103 3.42 9.20 -0.39
N ASN A 104 4.36 8.67 -1.17
CA ASN A 104 5.71 9.19 -1.24
C ASN A 104 5.73 10.39 -2.20
N ARG A 105 5.91 11.59 -1.62
CA ARG A 105 6.10 12.82 -2.39
C ARG A 105 7.43 12.70 -3.16
N ARG A 106 7.36 12.90 -4.47
CA ARG A 106 8.55 13.08 -5.30
C ARG A 106 9.04 14.52 -5.18
#